data_AF-A0A960XAB8-F1
#
_entry.id   AF-A0A960XAB8-F1
#
_cell.length_a   1.000
_cell.length_b   1.000
_cell.length_c   1.000
_cell.angle_alpha   90.00
_cell.angle_beta   90.00
_cell.angle_gamma   90.00
#
_symmetry.space_group_name_H-M   'P 1'
#
loop_
_entity.id
_entity.type
_entity.pdbx_description
1 polymer ?
#
loop_
_entity_poly.entity_id
_entity_poly.type
_entity_poly.pdbx_seq_one_letter_code
_entity_poly.pdbx_strand_id
1 'polypeptide(L)'
;YLTLLRDTGLHVDTSPVAADFTDIPTEHTFLQLWEVSSAFLEKAKVSKRRLSELVDTLRQPPFGLKEGLIEFWLISFLFIKREDFALFKEGSYVPRISREVAELFFKDAEKYEIKTFNIEGVKLDLFNKYRELTQQSKQEKVTGSGFQETARPFLVFYTKLPEYTKKTKNLSHDALAFRDTVRNAKELEKTFFEDLPTCFGESMERLTTSKEELEAFVNRIQACIAELRSAYDLLVDRFEERLLEVFGLSKLPFEEYRAKIQKRYKGVKEHLLLQRQKTLYNRLKSQLPDRKAWLNSLTQALIGKQLEQCSDEEEWLLYDRLQNSFAELDDLIELSQMQFDEEKEQVFKIEITTFEEHPIKRNIILSKDQQDRLKVIEKELRKALKTAGGPQLHQAALIKILKDLL
;
A
#
# COMPACT_ATOMS: atom_id res chain seq x y z
N TYR A 1 38.38 -13.85 28.93
CA TYR A 1 37.50 -12.99 29.75
C TYR A 1 38.32 -12.15 30.72
N LEU A 2 38.94 -12.73 31.77
CA LEU A 2 39.69 -11.96 32.79
C LEU A 2 40.69 -10.98 32.16
N THR A 3 41.65 -11.49 31.38
CA THR A 3 42.75 -10.69 30.81
C THR A 3 42.35 -9.73 29.68
N LEU A 4 41.21 -9.95 29.02
CA LEU A 4 40.83 -9.19 27.81
C LEU A 4 39.71 -8.18 28.06
N LEU A 5 38.83 -8.45 29.02
CA LEU A 5 37.64 -7.65 29.29
C LEU A 5 37.61 -7.09 30.72
N ARG A 6 37.92 -7.93 31.73
CA ARG A 6 37.84 -7.51 33.13
C ARG A 6 39.05 -6.66 33.53
N ASP A 7 40.25 -7.18 33.28
CA ASP A 7 41.50 -6.54 33.68
C ASP A 7 41.78 -5.27 32.84
N THR A 8 41.28 -5.22 31.60
CA THR A 8 41.37 -4.06 30.71
C THR A 8 40.34 -2.96 31.02
N GLY A 9 39.44 -3.19 31.98
CA GLY A 9 38.36 -2.27 32.32
C GLY A 9 37.23 -2.17 31.29
N LEU A 10 37.27 -2.99 30.23
CA LEU A 10 36.25 -2.99 29.17
C LEU A 10 34.91 -3.55 29.63
N HIS A 11 34.89 -4.42 30.64
CA HIS A 11 33.67 -4.97 31.25
C HIS A 11 33.56 -4.51 32.70
N VAL A 12 32.47 -3.84 33.03
CA VAL A 12 32.21 -3.26 34.35
C VAL A 12 30.91 -3.84 34.89
N ASP A 13 30.98 -4.48 36.06
CA ASP A 13 29.79 -4.96 36.75
C ASP A 13 29.05 -3.75 37.35
N THR A 14 27.87 -3.43 36.81
CA THR A 14 27.03 -2.33 37.32
C THR A 14 26.09 -2.80 38.43
N SER A 15 25.77 -4.09 38.48
CA SER A 15 25.05 -4.75 39.57
C SER A 15 25.31 -6.28 39.58
N PRO A 16 24.84 -7.05 40.58
CA PRO A 16 25.00 -8.51 40.59
C PRO A 16 24.37 -9.25 39.40
N VAL A 17 23.49 -8.60 38.65
CA VAL A 17 22.74 -9.16 37.51
C VAL A 17 22.89 -8.34 36.23
N ALA A 18 23.70 -7.27 36.24
CA ALA A 18 23.91 -6.41 35.09
C ALA A 18 25.37 -5.99 35.01
N ALA A 19 25.91 -6.03 33.80
CA ALA A 19 27.23 -5.52 33.47
C ALA A 19 27.12 -4.62 32.25
N ASP A 20 28.01 -3.65 32.17
CA ASP A 20 28.13 -2.71 31.07
C ASP A 20 29.55 -2.76 30.49
N PHE A 21 29.71 -2.15 29.32
CA PHE A 21 31.01 -2.04 28.66
C PHE A 21 31.47 -0.59 28.58
N THR A 22 32.77 -0.38 28.77
CA THR A 22 33.37 0.95 28.63
C THR A 22 33.83 1.19 27.20
N ASP A 23 33.86 2.48 26.82
CA ASP A 23 34.25 2.92 25.49
C ASP A 23 35.76 3.03 25.27
N ILE A 24 36.58 2.83 26.31
CA ILE A 24 38.05 2.91 26.23
C ILE A 24 38.65 1.98 27.30
N PRO A 25 39.60 1.08 26.94
CA PRO A 25 40.30 0.27 27.93
C PRO A 25 41.19 1.13 28.84
N THR A 26 41.25 0.78 30.13
CA THR A 26 42.10 1.46 31.11
C THR A 26 43.56 0.97 31.06
N GLU A 27 43.78 -0.23 30.53
CA GLU A 27 45.10 -0.84 30.38
C GLU A 27 45.82 -0.35 29.12
N HIS A 28 47.01 0.23 29.29
CA HIS A 28 47.81 0.80 28.21
C HIS A 28 48.18 -0.19 27.10
N THR A 29 48.29 -1.48 27.43
CA THR A 29 48.67 -2.53 26.47
C THR A 29 47.60 -2.80 25.41
N PHE A 30 46.32 -2.59 25.73
CA PHE A 30 45.19 -2.75 24.80
C PHE A 30 44.76 -1.44 24.14
N LEU A 31 45.31 -0.30 24.58
CA LEU A 31 44.94 1.01 24.04
C LEU A 31 45.28 1.13 22.56
N GLN A 32 46.47 0.69 22.13
CA GLN A 32 46.87 0.72 20.70
C GLN A 32 45.94 -0.15 19.83
N LEU A 33 45.51 -1.29 20.36
CA LEU A 33 44.59 -2.20 19.68
C LEU A 33 43.19 -1.56 19.54
N TRP A 34 42.73 -0.88 20.59
CA TRP A 34 41.49 -0.12 20.60
C TRP A 34 41.50 1.06 19.64
N GLU A 35 42.59 1.84 19.63
CA GLU A 35 42.77 2.99 18.75
C GLU A 35 42.73 2.59 17.28
N VAL A 36 43.42 1.50 16.89
CA VAL A 36 43.39 1.00 15.50
C VAL A 36 42.01 0.48 15.11
N SER A 37 41.33 -0.22 16.03
CA SER A 37 39.96 -0.71 15.78
C SER A 37 38.97 0.46 15.67
N SER A 38 39.15 1.50 16.47
CA SER A 38 38.35 2.74 16.43
C SER A 38 38.63 3.53 15.16
N ALA A 39 39.89 3.62 14.71
CA ALA A 39 40.27 4.26 13.46
C ALA A 39 39.68 3.53 12.23
N PHE A 40 39.46 2.21 12.31
CA PHE A 40 38.70 1.48 11.31
C PHE A 40 37.24 1.94 11.24
N LEU A 41 36.57 2.12 12.39
CA LEU A 41 35.21 2.67 12.43
C LEU A 41 35.16 4.12 11.92
N GLU A 42 36.15 4.95 12.24
CA GLU A 42 36.25 6.31 11.70
C GLU A 42 36.36 6.32 10.17
N LYS A 43 37.18 5.44 9.59
CA LYS A 43 37.26 5.28 8.13
C LYS A 43 35.93 4.81 7.53
N ALA A 44 35.17 4.01 8.27
CA ALA A 44 33.84 3.54 7.87
C ALA A 44 32.74 4.61 7.95
N LYS A 45 33.02 5.83 8.41
CA LYS A 45 32.10 6.98 8.27
C LYS A 45 31.96 7.43 6.83
N VAL A 46 33.02 7.36 6.03
CA VAL A 46 33.01 7.83 4.63
C VAL A 46 32.35 6.81 3.70
N SER A 47 32.81 5.57 3.73
CA SER A 47 32.29 4.48 2.90
C SER A 47 32.21 3.17 3.69
N LYS A 48 31.42 2.22 3.20
CA LYS A 48 31.39 0.86 3.77
C LYS A 48 32.80 0.25 3.73
N ARG A 49 33.22 -0.39 4.82
CA ARG A 49 34.52 -1.07 4.93
C ARG A 49 34.30 -2.54 5.23
N ARG A 50 35.09 -3.41 4.61
CA ARG A 50 34.98 -4.85 4.86
C ARG A 50 35.63 -5.22 6.18
N LEU A 51 35.05 -6.18 6.87
CA LEU A 51 35.59 -6.61 8.16
C LEU A 51 36.96 -7.30 8.01
N SER A 52 37.22 -7.90 6.85
CA SER A 52 38.53 -8.46 6.48
C SER A 52 39.66 -7.41 6.57
N GLU A 53 39.41 -6.14 6.27
CA GLU A 53 40.43 -5.08 6.37
C GLU A 53 40.91 -4.89 7.82
N LEU A 54 39.99 -4.98 8.79
CA LEU A 54 40.34 -4.91 10.21
C LEU A 54 41.11 -6.17 10.62
N VAL A 55 40.65 -7.35 10.22
CA VAL A 55 41.35 -8.62 10.50
C VAL A 55 42.79 -8.61 9.97
N ASP A 56 42.99 -8.15 8.74
CA ASP A 56 44.32 -8.07 8.11
C ASP A 56 45.21 -7.05 8.82
N THR A 57 44.65 -5.90 9.22
CA THR A 57 45.39 -4.89 10.00
C THR A 57 45.89 -5.45 11.33
N LEU A 58 45.08 -6.26 12.02
CA LEU A 58 45.44 -6.88 13.30
C LEU A 58 46.42 -8.05 13.13
N ARG A 59 46.38 -8.73 11.98
CA ARG A 59 47.27 -9.85 11.64
C ARG A 59 48.68 -9.38 11.25
N GLN A 60 48.81 -8.21 10.63
CA GLN A 60 50.09 -7.67 10.16
C GLN A 60 50.88 -6.95 11.27
N PRO A 61 52.21 -6.74 11.10
CA PRO A 61 52.98 -5.85 11.97
C PRO A 61 52.36 -4.45 12.03
N PRO A 62 52.38 -3.75 13.19
CA PRO A 62 53.15 -4.04 14.40
C PRO A 62 52.50 -5.02 15.39
N PHE A 63 51.23 -5.42 15.17
CA PHE A 63 50.49 -6.23 16.14
C PHE A 63 50.77 -7.73 16.03
N GLY A 64 50.76 -8.29 14.81
CA GLY A 64 51.10 -9.70 14.57
C GLY A 64 50.24 -10.70 15.35
N LEU A 65 48.97 -10.39 15.60
CA LEU A 65 48.14 -11.19 16.50
C LEU A 65 47.78 -12.56 15.89
N LYS A 66 47.67 -13.58 16.74
CA LYS A 66 47.19 -14.92 16.34
C LYS A 66 45.68 -14.89 16.08
N GLU A 67 45.23 -15.72 15.14
CA GLU A 67 43.84 -15.78 14.68
C GLU A 67 42.82 -15.92 15.81
N GLY A 68 43.05 -16.84 16.76
CA GLY A 68 42.13 -17.03 17.89
C GLY A 68 41.97 -15.77 18.74
N LEU A 69 43.03 -14.97 18.92
CA LEU A 69 42.92 -13.70 19.66
C LEU A 69 42.17 -12.65 18.83
N ILE A 70 42.42 -12.59 17.52
CA ILE A 70 41.71 -11.67 16.61
C ILE A 70 40.22 -11.98 16.62
N GLU A 71 39.83 -13.25 16.54
CA GLU A 71 38.43 -13.68 16.56
C GLU A 71 37.71 -13.18 17.81
N PHE A 72 38.27 -13.43 19.01
CA PHE A 72 37.68 -12.95 20.26
C PHE A 72 37.66 -11.43 20.36
N TRP A 73 38.73 -10.75 19.94
CA TRP A 73 38.82 -9.30 19.96
C TRP A 73 37.78 -8.67 19.04
N LEU A 74 37.66 -9.18 17.81
CA LEU A 74 36.73 -8.70 16.80
C LEU A 74 35.29 -8.75 17.30
N ILE A 75 34.87 -9.89 17.84
CA ILE A 75 33.52 -10.05 18.41
C ILE A 75 33.31 -9.06 19.56
N SER A 76 34.28 -8.97 20.48
CA SER A 76 34.17 -8.12 21.67
C SER A 76 34.09 -6.64 21.29
N PHE A 77 35.02 -6.15 20.47
CA PHE A 77 35.07 -4.75 20.04
C PHE A 77 33.82 -4.34 19.28
N LEU A 78 33.39 -5.14 18.29
CA LEU A 78 32.18 -4.87 17.52
C LEU A 78 30.92 -4.93 18.38
N PHE A 79 30.87 -5.84 19.35
CA PHE A 79 29.75 -5.90 20.29
C PHE A 79 29.71 -4.66 21.19
N ILE A 80 30.85 -4.20 21.71
CA ILE A 80 30.92 -2.99 22.54
C ILE A 80 30.47 -1.76 21.72
N LYS A 81 30.98 -1.63 20.50
CA LYS A 81 30.68 -0.52 19.58
C LYS A 81 29.41 -0.69 18.74
N ARG A 82 28.58 -1.70 19.03
CA ARG A 82 27.41 -2.08 18.20
C ARG A 82 26.40 -0.96 17.94
N GLU A 83 26.37 0.06 18.81
CA GLU A 83 25.48 1.20 18.68
C GLU A 83 26.04 2.30 17.76
N ASP A 84 27.32 2.26 17.40
CA ASP A 84 28.00 3.29 16.61
C ASP A 84 27.99 2.98 15.09
N PHE A 85 27.55 1.79 14.68
CA PHE A 85 27.58 1.39 13.26
C PHE A 85 26.42 0.50 12.81
N ALA A 86 26.18 0.49 11.51
CA ALA A 86 25.33 -0.45 10.80
C ALA A 86 26.18 -1.60 10.22
N LEU A 87 25.75 -2.83 10.49
CA LEU A 87 26.38 -4.05 9.99
C LEU A 87 25.64 -4.57 8.75
N PHE A 88 26.36 -5.01 7.74
CA PHE A 88 25.81 -5.62 6.53
C PHE A 88 26.49 -6.96 6.24
N LYS A 89 25.76 -7.91 5.66
CA LYS A 89 26.26 -9.17 5.12
C LYS A 89 25.79 -9.31 3.68
N GLU A 90 26.72 -9.38 2.73
CA GLU A 90 26.42 -9.49 1.29
C GLU A 90 25.39 -8.44 0.83
N GLY A 91 25.55 -7.20 1.31
CA GLY A 91 24.64 -6.07 1.02
C GLY A 91 23.34 -6.04 1.83
N SER A 92 23.03 -7.07 2.61
CA SER A 92 21.83 -7.11 3.47
C SER A 92 22.12 -6.59 4.87
N TYR A 93 21.27 -5.71 5.40
CA TYR A 93 21.42 -5.16 6.75
C TYR A 93 21.24 -6.25 7.82
N VAL A 94 22.15 -6.29 8.79
CA VAL A 94 22.13 -7.20 9.94
C VAL A 94 21.73 -6.39 11.19
N PRO A 95 20.49 -6.51 11.68
CA PRO A 95 19.95 -5.62 12.70
C PRO A 95 20.50 -5.86 14.11
N ARG A 96 21.05 -7.05 14.37
CA ARG A 96 21.62 -7.42 15.67
C ARG A 96 22.78 -8.40 15.49
N ILE A 97 23.84 -8.19 16.27
CA ILE A 97 24.92 -9.17 16.43
C ILE A 97 24.39 -10.30 17.33
N SER A 98 23.83 -11.35 16.71
CA SER A 98 23.47 -12.59 17.40
C SER A 98 24.69 -13.48 17.60
N ARG A 99 24.54 -14.56 18.39
CA ARG A 99 25.61 -15.54 18.56
C ARG A 99 26.04 -16.15 17.23
N GLU A 100 25.08 -16.53 16.40
CA GLU A 100 25.31 -17.15 15.09
C GLU A 100 26.02 -16.18 14.14
N VAL A 101 25.68 -14.89 14.20
CA VAL A 101 26.37 -13.85 13.42
C VAL A 101 27.81 -13.67 13.91
N ALA A 102 28.00 -13.58 15.23
CA ALA A 102 29.32 -13.37 15.84
C ALA A 102 30.28 -14.53 15.57
N GLU A 103 29.83 -15.78 15.66
CA GLU A 103 30.62 -16.99 15.34
C GLU A 103 31.09 -17.02 13.88
N LEU A 104 30.44 -16.27 12.98
CA LEU A 104 30.80 -16.20 11.57
C LEU A 104 31.65 -14.97 11.21
N PHE A 105 31.86 -14.01 12.11
CA PHE A 105 32.59 -12.78 11.81
C PHE A 105 34.01 -13.04 11.31
N PHE A 106 34.74 -13.93 11.98
CA PHE A 106 36.11 -14.22 11.59
C PHE A 106 36.17 -15.09 10.33
N LYS A 107 35.32 -16.12 10.25
CA LYS A 107 35.30 -17.08 9.14
C LYS A 107 34.84 -16.48 7.81
N ASP A 108 33.84 -15.60 7.86
CA ASP A 108 33.22 -14.97 6.68
C ASP A 108 33.53 -13.45 6.64
N ALA A 109 34.67 -12.99 7.19
CA ALA A 109 34.99 -11.56 7.35
C ALA A 109 34.88 -10.74 6.04
N GLU A 110 35.15 -11.34 4.89
CA GLU A 110 35.05 -10.70 3.57
C GLU A 110 33.60 -10.39 3.16
N LYS A 111 32.63 -11.11 3.71
CA LYS A 111 31.19 -10.96 3.41
C LYS A 111 30.52 -9.90 4.28
N TYR A 112 31.18 -9.48 5.37
CA TYR A 112 30.66 -8.48 6.29
C TYR A 112 31.22 -7.10 5.99
N GLU A 113 30.35 -6.10 6.00
CA GLU A 113 30.69 -4.70 5.80
C GLU A 113 30.12 -3.85 6.93
N ILE A 114 30.87 -2.82 7.32
CA ILE A 114 30.49 -1.87 8.36
C ILE A 114 30.36 -0.48 7.77
N LYS A 115 29.31 0.24 8.16
CA LYS A 115 29.12 1.68 7.94
C LYS A 115 28.90 2.35 9.28
N THR A 116 29.81 3.23 9.68
CA THR A 116 29.70 3.95 10.96
C THR A 116 28.75 5.12 10.81
N PHE A 117 27.87 5.32 11.79
CA PHE A 117 26.95 6.45 11.80
C PHE A 117 27.77 7.75 11.97
N ASN A 118 27.73 8.59 10.95
CA ASN A 118 28.30 9.94 11.00
C ASN A 118 27.18 10.97 10.98
N ILE A 119 26.46 11.04 12.10
CA ILE A 119 25.24 11.82 12.25
C ILE A 119 25.49 12.86 13.35
N GLU A 120 26.14 13.95 12.95
CA GLU A 120 26.40 15.12 13.79
C GLU A 120 25.73 16.35 13.19
N GLY A 121 25.55 17.39 14.02
CA GLY A 121 24.94 18.65 13.62
C GLY A 121 23.52 18.46 13.07
N VAL A 122 23.30 18.88 11.82
CA VAL A 122 21.94 18.96 11.27
C VAL A 122 21.35 17.59 10.97
N LYS A 123 22.18 16.56 10.74
CA LYS A 123 21.66 15.19 10.68
C LYS A 123 21.03 14.77 12.02
N LEU A 124 21.57 15.24 13.15
CA LEU A 124 20.98 15.01 14.48
C LEU A 124 19.69 15.83 14.66
N ASP A 125 19.64 17.07 14.17
CA ASP A 125 18.42 17.87 14.19
C ASP A 125 17.30 17.22 13.37
N LEU A 126 17.61 16.79 12.15
CA LEU A 126 16.69 16.07 11.27
C LEU A 126 16.25 14.74 11.88
N PHE A 127 17.17 13.99 12.47
CA PHE A 127 16.85 12.78 13.22
C PHE A 127 15.86 13.04 14.36
N ASN A 128 16.11 14.08 15.16
CA ASN A 128 15.22 14.47 16.25
C ASN A 128 13.87 15.00 15.74
N LYS A 129 13.82 15.61 14.56
CA LYS A 129 12.56 15.94 13.88
C LYS A 129 11.80 14.70 13.43
N TYR A 130 12.46 13.68 12.90
CA TYR A 130 11.80 12.40 12.63
C TYR A 130 11.23 11.75 13.90
N ARG A 131 11.97 11.81 15.02
CA ARG A 131 11.48 11.34 16.32
C ARG A 131 10.28 12.14 16.81
N GLU A 132 10.27 13.46 16.61
CA GLU A 132 9.12 14.30 16.93
C GLU A 132 7.87 13.87 16.11
N LEU A 133 8.03 13.59 14.81
CA LEU A 133 6.94 13.09 13.95
C LEU A 133 6.37 11.75 14.43
N THR A 134 7.21 10.91 15.01
CA THR A 134 6.84 9.57 15.50
C THR A 134 6.53 9.55 17.00
N GLN A 135 6.41 10.72 17.64
CA GLN A 135 6.11 10.90 19.07
C GLN A 135 7.14 10.23 20.01
N GLN A 136 8.41 10.27 19.61
CA GLN A 136 9.55 9.76 20.37
C GLN A 136 10.35 10.90 21.00
N SER A 137 10.99 10.63 22.15
CA SER A 137 11.83 11.61 22.85
C SER A 137 13.09 11.95 22.04
N LYS A 138 13.55 13.20 22.12
CA LYS A 138 14.84 13.60 21.51
C LYS A 138 16.01 12.82 22.10
N GLN A 139 17.07 12.67 21.32
CA GLN A 139 18.34 12.07 21.75
C GLN A 139 19.51 13.01 21.42
N GLU A 140 20.55 12.97 22.25
CA GLU A 140 21.77 13.77 22.07
C GLU A 140 22.75 13.14 21.06
N LYS A 141 22.66 11.83 20.87
CA LYS A 141 23.46 11.07 19.89
C LYS A 141 22.56 10.06 19.18
N VAL A 142 22.84 9.82 17.91
CA VAL A 142 22.17 8.76 17.15
C VAL A 142 22.90 7.44 17.36
N THR A 143 22.19 6.48 17.94
CA THR A 143 22.64 5.10 18.07
C THR A 143 21.97 4.22 17.01
N GLY A 144 22.55 3.06 16.72
CA GLY A 144 21.95 2.08 15.81
C GLY A 144 20.54 1.68 16.25
N SER A 145 20.35 1.39 17.54
CA SER A 145 19.03 1.14 18.13
C SER A 145 18.09 2.34 18.01
N GLY A 146 18.52 3.54 18.40
CA GLY A 146 17.73 4.76 18.31
C GLY A 146 17.32 5.09 16.89
N PHE A 147 18.17 4.77 15.91
CA PHE A 147 17.86 4.95 14.50
C PHE A 147 16.84 3.94 13.98
N GLN A 148 17.00 2.65 14.31
CA GLN A 148 15.98 1.65 14.01
C GLN A 148 14.63 2.00 14.62
N GLU A 149 14.61 2.46 15.87
CA GLU A 149 13.41 2.92 16.57
C GLU A 149 12.73 4.09 15.84
N THR A 150 13.51 4.99 15.25
CA THR A 150 13.01 6.18 14.56
C THR A 150 12.47 5.86 13.17
N ALA A 151 13.13 4.95 12.44
CA ALA A 151 12.70 4.54 11.10
C ALA A 151 11.50 3.58 11.12
N ARG A 152 11.39 2.73 12.15
CA ARG A 152 10.37 1.67 12.23
C ARG A 152 8.92 2.19 12.07
N PRO A 153 8.49 3.29 12.71
CA PRO A 153 7.14 3.83 12.53
C PRO A 153 6.78 4.15 11.08
N PHE A 154 7.72 4.65 10.26
CA PHE A 154 7.49 4.95 8.85
C PHE A 154 7.28 3.68 8.02
N LEU A 155 8.10 2.65 8.28
CA LEU A 155 7.96 1.35 7.61
C LEU A 155 6.64 0.68 7.99
N VAL A 156 6.30 0.67 9.28
CA VAL A 156 5.03 0.13 9.78
C VAL A 156 3.85 0.91 9.19
N PHE A 157 3.94 2.24 9.15
CA PHE A 157 2.96 3.09 8.48
C PHE A 157 2.71 2.64 7.05
N TYR A 158 3.77 2.50 6.24
CA TYR A 158 3.66 2.05 4.86
C TYR A 158 3.01 0.65 4.75
N THR A 159 3.43 -0.31 5.57
CA THR A 159 2.87 -1.67 5.53
C THR A 159 1.37 -1.72 5.83
N LYS A 160 0.89 -0.82 6.70
CA LYS A 160 -0.51 -0.70 7.11
C LYS A 160 -1.39 0.08 6.13
N LEU A 161 -0.81 0.71 5.10
CA LEU A 161 -1.61 1.40 4.09
C LEU A 161 -2.51 0.41 3.33
N PRO A 162 -3.74 0.80 2.94
CA PRO A 162 -4.57 0.03 2.02
C PRO A 162 -3.83 -0.26 0.70
N GLU A 163 -4.16 -1.38 0.06
CA GLU A 163 -3.53 -1.79 -1.20
C GLU A 163 -3.73 -0.76 -2.32
N TYR A 164 -4.88 -0.09 -2.35
CA TYR A 164 -5.18 1.03 -3.23
C TYR A 164 -4.16 2.16 -3.04
N THR A 165 -3.96 2.65 -1.81
CA THR A 165 -3.02 3.74 -1.50
C THR A 165 -1.58 3.40 -1.94
N LYS A 166 -1.19 2.13 -1.80
CA LYS A 166 0.15 1.67 -2.22
C LYS A 166 0.37 1.72 -3.73
N LYS A 167 -0.69 1.74 -4.54
CA LYS A 167 -0.64 1.58 -6.01
C LYS A 167 -1.16 2.79 -6.78
N THR A 168 -2.09 3.56 -6.21
CA THR A 168 -2.74 4.68 -6.89
C THR A 168 -1.73 5.73 -7.35
N LYS A 169 -2.02 6.34 -8.49
CA LYS A 169 -1.33 7.52 -9.02
C LYS A 169 -2.08 8.82 -8.73
N ASN A 170 -3.26 8.74 -8.10
CA ASN A 170 -4.07 9.88 -7.72
C ASN A 170 -3.60 10.50 -6.39
N LEU A 171 -2.33 10.88 -6.37
CA LEU A 171 -1.61 11.49 -5.25
C LEU A 171 -0.74 12.62 -5.79
N SER A 172 -0.39 13.56 -4.93
CA SER A 172 0.57 14.61 -5.26
C SER A 172 1.93 14.01 -5.64
N HIS A 173 2.70 14.76 -6.43
CA HIS A 173 4.06 14.35 -6.83
C HIS A 173 4.93 14.02 -5.60
N ASP A 174 4.87 14.87 -4.58
CA ASP A 174 5.58 14.72 -3.31
C ASP A 174 5.15 13.45 -2.55
N ALA A 175 3.84 13.15 -2.49
CA ALA A 175 3.35 11.95 -1.82
C ALA A 175 3.71 10.66 -2.57
N LEU A 176 3.70 10.67 -3.91
CA LEU A 176 4.18 9.56 -4.73
C LEU A 176 5.67 9.29 -4.48
N ALA A 177 6.49 10.33 -4.56
CA ALA A 177 7.93 10.24 -4.34
C ALA A 177 8.24 9.75 -2.93
N PHE A 178 7.60 10.32 -1.90
CA PHE A 178 7.74 9.88 -0.51
C PHE A 178 7.36 8.41 -0.32
N ARG A 179 6.19 8.00 -0.82
CA ARG A 179 5.71 6.61 -0.74
C ARG A 179 6.71 5.64 -1.37
N ASP A 180 7.21 5.97 -2.55
CA ASP A 180 8.09 5.09 -3.30
C ASP A 180 9.49 5.02 -2.66
N THR A 181 9.99 6.12 -2.07
CA THR A 181 11.22 6.14 -1.26
C THR A 181 11.10 5.23 -0.04
N VAL A 182 10.00 5.34 0.73
CA VAL A 182 9.77 4.49 1.91
C VAL A 182 9.58 3.02 1.53
N ARG A 183 8.87 2.75 0.42
CA ARG A 183 8.68 1.39 -0.10
C ARG A 183 9.99 0.68 -0.45
N ASN A 184 10.95 1.43 -1.01
CA ASN A 184 12.22 0.90 -1.50
C ASN A 184 13.36 1.00 -0.47
N ALA A 185 13.04 1.34 0.78
CA ALA A 185 14.00 1.52 1.87
C ALA A 185 14.76 0.22 2.18
N LYS A 186 15.99 0.08 1.68
CA LYS A 186 16.91 -1.03 2.01
C LYS A 186 17.95 -0.63 3.04
N GLU A 187 18.52 0.56 2.87
CA GLU A 187 19.53 1.13 3.75
C GLU A 187 18.92 2.32 4.48
N LEU A 188 18.45 2.10 5.71
CA LEU A 188 17.65 3.09 6.43
C LEU A 188 18.37 4.44 6.55
N GLU A 189 19.68 4.47 6.84
CA GLU A 189 20.43 5.72 6.97
C GLU A 189 20.38 6.52 5.67
N LYS A 190 20.74 5.88 4.56
CA LYS A 190 20.67 6.47 3.24
C LYS A 190 19.26 6.93 2.90
N THR A 191 18.25 6.10 3.17
CA THR A 191 16.87 6.45 2.85
C THR A 191 16.40 7.69 3.58
N PHE A 192 16.70 7.82 4.87
CA PHE A 192 16.20 8.93 5.68
C PHE A 192 17.04 10.21 5.60
N PHE A 193 18.33 10.12 5.30
CA PHE A 193 19.22 11.29 5.22
C PHE A 193 19.61 11.69 3.81
N GLU A 194 19.41 10.83 2.80
CA GLU A 194 19.77 11.15 1.41
C GLU A 194 18.55 11.02 0.50
N ASP A 195 17.93 9.85 0.45
CA ASP A 195 16.86 9.58 -0.51
C ASP A 195 15.61 10.42 -0.23
N LEU A 196 15.20 10.58 1.04
CA LEU A 196 14.07 11.41 1.42
C LEU A 196 14.29 12.90 1.09
N PRO A 197 15.35 13.58 1.56
CA PRO A 197 15.65 14.95 1.10
C PRO A 197 15.63 15.10 -0.42
N THR A 198 16.29 14.17 -1.12
CA THR A 198 16.40 14.21 -2.59
C THR A 198 15.05 14.02 -3.27
N CYS A 199 14.14 13.21 -2.72
CA CYS A 199 12.82 12.98 -3.33
C CYS A 199 11.94 14.24 -3.32
N PHE A 200 12.22 15.18 -2.42
CA PHE A 200 11.58 16.48 -2.34
C PHE A 200 12.34 17.58 -3.09
N GLY A 201 13.45 17.25 -3.75
CA GLY A 201 14.32 18.22 -4.45
C GLY A 201 15.27 18.99 -3.53
N GLU A 202 15.42 18.54 -2.28
CA GLU A 202 16.30 19.15 -1.29
C GLU A 202 17.63 18.40 -1.17
N SER A 203 18.66 19.09 -0.69
CA SER A 203 19.94 18.48 -0.33
C SER A 203 20.18 18.63 1.17
N MET A 204 20.96 17.72 1.75
CA MET A 204 21.37 17.84 3.15
C MET A 204 22.07 19.17 3.42
N GLU A 205 22.86 19.69 2.48
CA GLU A 205 23.56 20.97 2.62
C GLU A 205 22.59 22.16 2.81
N ARG A 206 21.49 22.18 2.05
CA ARG A 206 20.43 23.20 2.19
C ARG A 206 19.74 23.11 3.53
N LEU A 207 19.27 21.91 3.88
CA LEU A 207 18.69 21.61 5.18
C LEU A 207 19.65 21.94 6.34
N THR A 208 20.96 21.89 6.10
CA THR A 208 21.96 22.25 7.12
C THR A 208 22.15 23.73 7.34
N THR A 209 21.77 24.56 6.37
CA THR A 209 22.08 26.00 6.39
C THR A 209 20.94 26.82 6.97
N SER A 210 19.70 26.30 6.93
CA SER A 210 18.49 27.03 7.29
C SER A 210 17.54 26.18 8.14
N LYS A 211 17.17 26.67 9.33
CA LYS A 211 16.17 26.01 10.18
C LYS A 211 14.79 26.07 9.54
N GLU A 212 14.50 27.14 8.83
CA GLU A 212 13.25 27.35 8.10
C GLU A 212 13.08 26.32 6.99
N GLU A 213 14.16 25.98 6.26
CA GLU A 213 14.13 24.93 5.22
C GLU A 213 13.92 23.55 5.86
N LEU A 214 14.56 23.27 6.99
CA LEU A 214 14.35 22.03 7.74
C LEU A 214 12.90 21.89 8.21
N GLU A 215 12.29 22.96 8.73
CA GLU A 215 10.88 22.96 9.13
C GLU A 215 9.94 22.78 7.94
N ALA A 216 10.19 23.46 6.82
CA ALA A 216 9.43 23.29 5.58
C ALA A 216 9.48 21.85 5.07
N PHE A 217 10.66 21.23 5.10
CA PHE A 217 10.86 19.83 4.74
C PHE A 217 10.04 18.87 5.61
N VAL A 218 10.07 19.06 6.93
CA VAL A 218 9.29 18.25 7.89
C VAL A 218 7.78 18.41 7.64
N ASN A 219 7.32 19.64 7.36
CA ASN A 219 5.92 19.90 7.03
C ASN A 219 5.48 19.20 5.73
N ARG A 220 6.35 19.13 4.71
CA ARG A 220 6.09 18.37 3.47
C ARG A 220 5.93 16.88 3.76
N ILE A 221 6.77 16.29 4.61
CA ILE A 221 6.63 14.89 5.04
C ILE A 221 5.28 14.68 5.75
N GLN A 222 4.91 15.57 6.68
CA GLN A 222 3.61 15.47 7.37
C GLN A 222 2.43 15.54 6.40
N ALA A 223 2.48 16.45 5.42
CA ALA A 223 1.47 16.56 4.38
C ALA A 223 1.35 15.26 3.56
N CYS A 224 2.47 14.69 3.13
CA CYS A 224 2.48 13.40 2.41
C CYS A 224 1.89 12.27 3.25
N ILE A 225 2.24 12.18 4.54
CA ILE A 225 1.68 11.16 5.45
C ILE A 225 0.16 11.35 5.58
N ALA A 226 -0.31 12.59 5.75
CA ALA A 226 -1.74 12.88 5.85
C ALA A 226 -2.49 12.51 4.57
N GLU A 227 -1.94 12.88 3.40
CA GLU A 227 -2.51 12.57 2.09
C GLU A 227 -2.63 11.06 1.89
N LEU A 228 -1.55 10.30 2.14
CA LEU A 228 -1.56 8.83 2.04
C LEU A 228 -2.58 8.19 3.00
N ARG A 229 -2.76 8.74 4.22
CA ARG A 229 -3.79 8.25 5.16
C ARG A 229 -5.20 8.49 4.64
N SER A 230 -5.44 9.63 3.99
CA SER A 230 -6.75 10.00 3.45
C SER A 230 -7.08 9.36 2.09
N ALA A 231 -6.10 8.88 1.34
CA ALA A 231 -6.27 8.47 -0.05
C ALA A 231 -7.38 7.42 -0.26
N TYR A 232 -7.46 6.43 0.63
CA TYR A 232 -8.51 5.41 0.55
C TYR A 232 -9.89 5.98 0.91
N ASP A 233 -9.97 6.85 1.92
CA ASP A 233 -11.23 7.46 2.33
C ASP A 233 -11.77 8.37 1.22
N LEU A 234 -10.89 9.10 0.54
CA LEU A 234 -11.24 9.86 -0.66
C LEU A 234 -11.74 8.98 -1.82
N LEU A 235 -11.20 7.76 -2.00
CA LEU A 235 -11.74 6.81 -2.98
C LEU A 235 -13.16 6.38 -2.60
N VAL A 236 -13.40 6.07 -1.33
CA VAL A 236 -14.75 5.71 -0.84
C VAL A 236 -15.73 6.85 -1.10
N ASP A 237 -15.31 8.08 -0.83
CA ASP A 237 -16.12 9.28 -1.04
C ASP A 237 -16.47 9.48 -2.52
N ARG A 238 -15.49 9.36 -3.45
CA ARG A 238 -15.76 9.42 -4.89
C ARG A 238 -16.70 8.32 -5.37
N PHE A 239 -16.55 7.10 -4.86
CA PHE A 239 -17.45 6.00 -5.21
C PHE A 239 -18.87 6.24 -4.69
N GLU A 240 -19.02 6.76 -3.47
CA GLU A 240 -20.32 7.15 -2.93
C GLU A 240 -20.96 8.26 -3.76
N GLU A 241 -20.21 9.30 -4.12
CA GLU A 241 -20.71 10.38 -4.96
C GLU A 241 -21.23 9.84 -6.29
N ARG A 242 -20.46 8.98 -6.96
CA ARG A 242 -20.88 8.35 -8.21
C ARG A 242 -22.13 7.48 -8.03
N LEU A 243 -22.23 6.75 -6.92
CA LEU A 243 -23.42 5.98 -6.58
C LEU A 243 -24.65 6.89 -6.44
N LEU A 244 -24.52 7.99 -5.71
CA LEU A 244 -25.63 8.93 -5.52
C LEU A 244 -26.06 9.59 -6.83
N GLU A 245 -25.12 9.92 -7.71
CA GLU A 245 -25.40 10.45 -9.05
C GLU A 245 -26.28 9.51 -9.88
N VAL A 246 -26.02 8.19 -9.85
CA VAL A 246 -26.84 7.18 -10.54
C VAL A 246 -28.30 7.24 -10.09
N PHE A 247 -28.56 7.62 -8.84
CA PHE A 247 -29.90 7.76 -8.28
C PHE A 247 -30.46 9.19 -8.32
N GLY A 248 -29.73 10.16 -8.87
CA GLY A 248 -30.10 11.57 -8.83
C GLY A 248 -30.17 12.13 -7.40
N LEU A 249 -29.40 11.54 -6.48
CA LEU A 249 -29.31 11.96 -5.08
C LEU A 249 -28.05 12.82 -4.89
N SER A 250 -28.08 13.75 -3.93
CA SER A 250 -26.89 14.49 -3.53
C SER A 250 -26.99 14.89 -2.05
N LYS A 251 -25.83 14.92 -1.37
CA LYS A 251 -25.69 15.44 0.00
C LYS A 251 -26.65 14.80 1.04
N LEU A 252 -26.87 13.48 0.96
CA LEU A 252 -27.69 12.75 1.92
C LEU A 252 -26.81 11.94 2.90
N PRO A 253 -27.18 11.83 4.18
CA PRO A 253 -26.55 10.89 5.10
C PRO A 253 -26.68 9.43 4.64
N PHE A 254 -25.70 8.61 5.02
CA PHE A 254 -25.63 7.17 4.68
C PHE A 254 -26.96 6.44 4.85
N GLU A 255 -27.55 6.53 6.05
CA GLU A 255 -28.79 5.80 6.37
C GLU A 255 -29.97 6.27 5.52
N GLU A 256 -30.04 7.55 5.16
CA GLU A 256 -31.15 8.10 4.39
C GLU A 256 -31.11 7.67 2.93
N TYR A 257 -29.97 7.81 2.26
CA TYR A 257 -29.88 7.41 0.85
C TYR A 257 -29.97 5.89 0.72
N ARG A 258 -29.41 5.14 1.67
CA ARG A 258 -29.48 3.68 1.67
C ARG A 258 -30.92 3.21 1.79
N ALA A 259 -31.70 3.79 2.69
CA ALA A 259 -33.13 3.51 2.80
C ALA A 259 -33.89 3.86 1.51
N LYS A 260 -33.56 4.98 0.86
CA LYS A 260 -34.17 5.36 -0.43
C LYS A 260 -33.86 4.36 -1.54
N ILE A 261 -32.60 3.94 -1.69
CA ILE A 261 -32.18 2.95 -2.69
C ILE A 261 -32.85 1.60 -2.41
N GLN A 262 -32.88 1.14 -1.15
CA GLN A 262 -33.56 -0.10 -0.77
C GLN A 262 -35.06 -0.05 -1.05
N LYS A 263 -35.71 1.10 -0.77
CA LYS A 263 -37.12 1.30 -1.06
C LYS A 263 -37.40 1.24 -2.56
N ARG A 264 -36.54 1.83 -3.40
CA ARG A 264 -36.64 1.78 -4.87
C ARG A 264 -36.74 0.34 -5.33
N TYR A 265 -35.85 -0.55 -4.88
CA TYR A 265 -35.79 -1.94 -5.35
C TYR A 265 -36.64 -2.97 -4.58
N LYS A 266 -37.51 -2.53 -3.65
CA LYS A 266 -38.31 -3.45 -2.82
C LYS A 266 -39.23 -4.38 -3.64
N GLY A 267 -39.71 -3.91 -4.80
CA GLY A 267 -40.66 -4.63 -5.66
C GLY A 267 -40.04 -5.60 -6.66
N VAL A 268 -38.71 -5.77 -6.68
CA VAL A 268 -38.05 -6.69 -7.61
C VAL A 268 -38.36 -8.15 -7.24
N LYS A 269 -38.76 -8.96 -8.24
CA LYS A 269 -39.00 -10.40 -8.08
C LYS A 269 -37.68 -11.17 -8.00
N GLU A 270 -37.17 -11.36 -6.78
CA GLU A 270 -35.83 -11.93 -6.50
C GLU A 270 -35.58 -13.28 -7.20
N HIS A 271 -36.57 -14.17 -7.28
CA HIS A 271 -36.40 -15.51 -7.88
C HIS A 271 -36.13 -15.47 -9.38
N LEU A 272 -36.61 -14.44 -10.09
CA LEU A 272 -36.44 -14.26 -11.55
C LEU A 272 -35.08 -13.64 -11.92
N LEU A 273 -34.32 -13.14 -10.94
CA LEU A 273 -33.02 -12.53 -11.18
C LEU A 273 -31.93 -13.57 -11.53
N LEU A 274 -31.00 -13.18 -12.39
CA LEU A 274 -29.75 -13.90 -12.62
C LEU A 274 -28.86 -13.87 -11.37
N GLN A 275 -27.94 -14.84 -11.24
CA GLN A 275 -27.08 -14.95 -10.05
C GLN A 275 -26.29 -13.67 -9.73
N ARG A 276 -25.76 -12.97 -10.75
CA ARG A 276 -25.04 -11.70 -10.56
C ARG A 276 -25.95 -10.58 -10.04
N GLN A 277 -27.17 -10.49 -10.57
CA GLN A 277 -28.17 -9.50 -10.17
C GLN A 277 -28.66 -9.79 -8.75
N LYS A 278 -28.92 -11.07 -8.41
CA LYS A 278 -29.24 -11.53 -7.04
C LYS A 278 -28.16 -11.11 -6.06
N THR A 279 -26.90 -11.29 -6.44
CA THR A 279 -25.76 -10.91 -5.60
C THR A 279 -25.78 -9.40 -5.30
N LEU A 280 -25.87 -8.56 -6.33
CA LEU A 280 -25.96 -7.10 -6.17
C LEU A 280 -27.20 -6.68 -5.35
N TYR A 281 -28.36 -7.23 -5.68
CA TYR A 281 -29.62 -6.99 -4.96
C TYR A 281 -29.53 -7.35 -3.47
N ASN A 282 -28.91 -8.48 -3.15
CA ASN A 282 -28.71 -8.90 -1.76
C ASN A 282 -27.73 -8.00 -1.02
N ARG A 283 -26.72 -7.44 -1.69
CA ARG A 283 -25.83 -6.42 -1.09
C ARG A 283 -26.57 -5.12 -0.81
N LEU A 284 -27.43 -4.67 -1.72
CA LEU A 284 -28.31 -3.52 -1.50
C LEU A 284 -29.20 -3.70 -0.26
N LYS A 285 -29.84 -4.88 -0.12
CA LYS A 285 -30.70 -5.24 1.02
C LYS A 285 -29.96 -5.50 2.33
N SER A 286 -28.63 -5.60 2.30
CA SER A 286 -27.85 -5.92 3.49
C SER A 286 -28.07 -4.88 4.60
N GLN A 287 -28.08 -5.35 5.86
CA GLN A 287 -28.28 -4.52 7.04
C GLN A 287 -26.97 -4.00 7.66
N LEU A 288 -25.94 -3.78 6.82
CA LEU A 288 -24.64 -3.30 7.28
C LEU A 288 -24.75 -1.84 7.79
N PRO A 289 -24.44 -1.58 9.07
CA PRO A 289 -24.54 -0.23 9.65
C PRO A 289 -23.35 0.65 9.29
N ASP A 290 -22.24 0.06 8.82
CA ASP A 290 -21.04 0.80 8.45
C ASP A 290 -21.07 1.17 6.96
N ARG A 291 -20.89 2.47 6.69
CA ARG A 291 -20.85 3.07 5.35
C ARG A 291 -19.81 2.39 4.46
N LYS A 292 -18.57 2.26 4.95
CA LYS A 292 -17.45 1.72 4.16
C LYS A 292 -17.69 0.23 3.85
N ALA A 293 -18.16 -0.54 4.81
CA ALA A 293 -18.48 -1.95 4.64
C ALA A 293 -19.60 -2.15 3.62
N TRP A 294 -20.66 -1.34 3.67
CA TRP A 294 -21.76 -1.42 2.71
C TRP A 294 -21.31 -1.09 1.28
N LEU A 295 -20.57 0.02 1.10
CA LEU A 295 -20.01 0.40 -0.19
C LEU A 295 -19.05 -0.66 -0.75
N ASN A 296 -18.14 -1.19 0.07
CA ASN A 296 -17.25 -2.30 -0.34
C ASN A 296 -18.03 -3.55 -0.77
N SER A 297 -19.17 -3.83 -0.12
CA SER A 297 -20.01 -4.97 -0.49
C SER A 297 -20.60 -4.82 -1.89
N LEU A 298 -20.95 -3.58 -2.29
CA LEU A 298 -21.41 -3.27 -3.64
C LEU A 298 -20.29 -3.41 -4.65
N THR A 299 -19.10 -2.87 -4.36
CA THR A 299 -17.92 -3.01 -5.21
C THR A 299 -17.60 -4.50 -5.46
N GLN A 300 -17.66 -5.32 -4.42
CA GLN A 300 -17.44 -6.76 -4.54
C GLN A 300 -18.49 -7.43 -5.45
N ALA A 301 -19.75 -7.00 -5.38
CA ALA A 301 -20.79 -7.52 -6.27
C ALA A 301 -20.62 -7.06 -7.73
N LEU A 302 -20.07 -5.85 -7.95
CA LEU A 302 -19.93 -5.25 -9.29
C LEU A 302 -18.69 -5.74 -10.04
N ILE A 303 -17.55 -5.83 -9.36
CA ILE A 303 -16.24 -6.13 -9.98
C ILE A 303 -15.46 -7.25 -9.27
N GLY A 304 -16.01 -7.87 -8.23
CA GLY A 304 -15.38 -9.00 -7.53
C GLY A 304 -14.27 -8.63 -6.54
N LYS A 305 -14.04 -7.33 -6.29
CA LYS A 305 -12.99 -6.80 -5.40
C LYS A 305 -13.56 -5.81 -4.40
N GLN A 306 -12.86 -5.62 -3.28
CA GLN A 306 -13.14 -4.50 -2.37
C GLN A 306 -12.48 -3.23 -2.90
N LEU A 307 -13.01 -2.05 -2.54
CA LEU A 307 -12.45 -0.75 -2.95
C LEU A 307 -10.98 -0.61 -2.57
N GLU A 308 -10.60 -1.14 -1.40
CA GLU A 308 -9.22 -1.05 -0.91
C GLU A 308 -8.22 -1.84 -1.78
N GLN A 309 -8.68 -2.70 -2.69
CA GLN A 309 -7.87 -3.52 -3.58
C GLN A 309 -7.89 -3.04 -5.04
N CYS A 310 -8.73 -2.05 -5.35
CA CYS A 310 -8.87 -1.52 -6.70
C CYS A 310 -7.59 -0.83 -7.18
N SER A 311 -7.40 -0.78 -8.49
CA SER A 311 -6.51 0.17 -9.15
C SER A 311 -7.29 1.39 -9.66
N ASP A 312 -6.57 2.43 -10.12
CA ASP A 312 -7.20 3.62 -10.72
C ASP A 312 -7.97 3.26 -12.01
N GLU A 313 -7.51 2.26 -12.77
CA GLU A 313 -8.22 1.76 -13.97
C GLU A 313 -9.50 1.00 -13.59
N GLU A 314 -9.45 0.24 -12.50
CA GLU A 314 -10.60 -0.50 -11.98
C GLU A 314 -11.65 0.42 -11.35
N GLU A 315 -11.25 1.61 -10.87
CA GLU A 315 -12.19 2.66 -10.44
C GLU A 315 -13.10 3.07 -11.62
N TRP A 316 -12.56 3.24 -12.83
CA TRP A 316 -13.36 3.53 -14.02
C TRP A 316 -14.27 2.37 -14.42
N LEU A 317 -13.75 1.14 -14.41
CA LEU A 317 -14.56 -0.06 -14.67
C LEU A 317 -15.70 -0.20 -13.67
N LEU A 318 -15.44 0.11 -12.40
CA LEU A 318 -16.44 0.09 -11.34
C LEU A 318 -17.60 1.04 -11.66
N TYR A 319 -17.29 2.26 -12.13
CA TYR A 319 -18.33 3.24 -12.48
C TYR A 319 -19.18 2.82 -13.68
N ASP A 320 -18.56 2.25 -14.72
CA ASP A 320 -19.31 1.69 -15.85
C ASP A 320 -20.22 0.52 -15.40
N ARG A 321 -19.66 -0.42 -14.61
CA ARG A 321 -20.41 -1.56 -14.07
C ARG A 321 -21.54 -1.12 -13.16
N LEU A 322 -21.32 -0.09 -12.36
CA LEU A 322 -22.31 0.52 -11.48
C LEU A 322 -23.50 1.02 -12.30
N GLN A 323 -23.25 1.88 -13.28
CA GLN A 323 -24.29 2.47 -14.12
C GLN A 323 -25.07 1.40 -14.89
N ASN A 324 -24.37 0.48 -15.54
CA ASN A 324 -25.00 -0.58 -16.33
C ASN A 324 -25.82 -1.56 -15.47
N SER A 325 -25.32 -1.94 -14.30
CA SER A 325 -26.02 -2.89 -13.43
C SER A 325 -27.26 -2.27 -12.79
N PHE A 326 -27.24 -0.98 -12.45
CA PHE A 326 -28.41 -0.30 -11.90
C PHE A 326 -29.46 0.02 -12.97
N ALA A 327 -29.06 0.36 -14.20
CA ALA A 327 -29.99 0.48 -15.33
C ALA A 327 -30.71 -0.86 -15.60
N GLU A 328 -29.97 -1.97 -15.57
CA GLU A 328 -30.55 -3.30 -15.73
C GLU A 328 -31.52 -3.65 -14.58
N LEU A 329 -31.19 -3.30 -13.33
CA LEU A 329 -32.11 -3.48 -12.20
C LEU A 329 -33.37 -2.59 -12.32
N ASP A 330 -33.24 -1.40 -12.89
CA ASP A 330 -34.36 -0.51 -13.17
C ASP A 330 -35.30 -1.09 -14.24
N ASP A 331 -34.75 -1.75 -15.25
CA ASP A 331 -35.56 -2.48 -16.24
C ASP A 331 -36.31 -3.67 -15.60
N LEU A 332 -35.62 -4.42 -14.74
CA LEU A 332 -36.18 -5.58 -14.08
C LEU A 332 -37.24 -5.23 -13.03
N ILE A 333 -37.12 -4.09 -12.37
CA ILE A 333 -38.17 -3.62 -11.47
C ILE A 333 -39.42 -3.18 -12.23
N GLU A 334 -39.25 -2.52 -13.38
CA GLU A 334 -40.38 -2.15 -14.24
C GLU A 334 -41.15 -3.40 -14.66
N LEU A 335 -40.46 -4.45 -15.10
CA LEU A 335 -41.08 -5.74 -15.43
C LEU A 335 -41.72 -6.41 -14.21
N SER A 336 -41.08 -6.33 -13.03
CA SER A 336 -41.59 -6.94 -11.79
C SER A 336 -42.89 -6.29 -11.29
N GLN A 337 -43.11 -5.02 -11.60
CA GLN A 337 -44.32 -4.27 -11.24
C GLN A 337 -45.52 -4.57 -12.16
N MET A 338 -45.30 -5.22 -13.30
CA MET A 338 -46.39 -5.62 -14.19
C MET A 338 -47.21 -6.76 -13.59
N GLN A 339 -48.53 -6.71 -13.77
CA GLN A 339 -49.40 -7.83 -13.43
C GLN A 339 -49.39 -8.85 -14.56
N PHE A 340 -48.82 -10.02 -14.30
CA PHE A 340 -48.78 -11.16 -15.22
C PHE A 340 -48.74 -12.48 -14.44
N ASP A 341 -49.24 -13.56 -15.04
CA ASP A 341 -49.16 -14.93 -14.50
C ASP A 341 -47.77 -15.52 -14.81
N GLU A 342 -46.93 -15.68 -13.79
CA GLU A 342 -45.54 -16.13 -13.96
C GLU A 342 -45.38 -17.54 -14.52
N GLU A 343 -46.40 -18.40 -14.41
CA GLU A 343 -46.36 -19.76 -14.95
C GLU A 343 -46.89 -19.84 -16.39
N LYS A 344 -47.71 -18.87 -16.79
CA LYS A 344 -48.44 -18.91 -18.08
C LYS A 344 -48.05 -17.80 -19.04
N GLU A 345 -47.42 -16.75 -18.56
CA GLU A 345 -47.11 -15.56 -19.33
C GLU A 345 -45.62 -15.24 -19.26
N GLN A 346 -45.09 -14.74 -20.38
CA GLN A 346 -43.71 -14.28 -20.49
C GLN A 346 -43.72 -12.80 -20.80
N VAL A 347 -42.83 -12.07 -20.14
CA VAL A 347 -42.73 -10.62 -20.26
C VAL A 347 -41.43 -10.26 -20.95
N PHE A 348 -41.51 -9.35 -21.91
CA PHE A 348 -40.39 -8.78 -22.65
C PHE A 348 -40.39 -7.27 -22.49
N LYS A 349 -39.20 -6.68 -22.41
CA LYS A 349 -38.99 -5.24 -22.56
C LYS A 349 -38.18 -5.00 -23.82
N ILE A 350 -38.59 -4.01 -24.62
CA ILE A 350 -37.87 -3.56 -25.81
C ILE A 350 -37.57 -2.07 -25.65
N GLU A 351 -36.33 -1.69 -25.92
CA GLU A 351 -35.88 -0.31 -26.01
C GLU A 351 -35.16 -0.08 -27.34
N ILE A 352 -35.61 0.91 -28.11
CA ILE A 352 -34.99 1.35 -29.36
C ILE A 352 -34.55 2.80 -29.20
N THR A 353 -33.27 3.05 -29.41
CA THR A 353 -32.67 4.39 -29.36
C THR A 353 -32.09 4.76 -30.72
N THR A 354 -32.37 5.97 -31.20
CA THR A 354 -31.83 6.53 -32.44
C THR A 354 -31.40 7.98 -32.22
N PHE A 355 -30.51 8.49 -33.07
CA PHE A 355 -30.17 9.91 -33.08
C PHE A 355 -31.41 10.74 -33.46
N GLU A 356 -31.54 11.94 -32.87
CA GLU A 356 -32.59 12.94 -33.18
C GLU A 356 -34.04 12.58 -32.79
N GLU A 357 -34.30 11.34 -32.33
CA GLU A 357 -35.63 10.90 -31.87
C GLU A 357 -35.60 10.50 -30.39
N HIS A 358 -36.76 10.58 -29.74
CA HIS A 358 -36.90 10.07 -28.37
C HIS A 358 -36.81 8.53 -28.33
N PRO A 359 -36.18 7.93 -27.29
CA PRO A 359 -36.14 6.48 -27.13
C PRO A 359 -37.54 5.87 -27.04
N ILE A 360 -37.80 4.81 -27.82
CA ILE A 360 -39.06 4.07 -27.79
C ILE A 360 -38.88 2.91 -26.80
N LYS A 361 -39.72 2.89 -25.75
CA LYS A 361 -39.74 1.82 -24.73
C LYS A 361 -41.11 1.15 -24.70
N ARG A 362 -41.15 -0.18 -24.78
CA ARG A 362 -42.40 -0.96 -24.72
C ARG A 362 -42.22 -2.27 -23.96
N ASN A 363 -43.19 -2.60 -23.12
CA ASN A 363 -43.29 -3.90 -22.46
C ASN A 363 -44.35 -4.75 -23.16
N ILE A 364 -44.06 -6.03 -23.38
CA ILE A 364 -44.91 -6.99 -24.09
C ILE A 364 -45.14 -8.19 -23.17
N ILE A 365 -46.40 -8.54 -22.92
CA ILE A 365 -46.80 -9.73 -22.16
C ILE A 365 -47.41 -10.73 -23.14
N LEU A 366 -46.89 -11.96 -23.15
CA LEU A 366 -47.37 -13.04 -24.02
C LEU A 366 -47.78 -14.24 -23.20
N SER A 367 -49.04 -14.66 -23.35
CA SER A 367 -49.55 -15.93 -22.82
C SER A 367 -48.94 -17.14 -23.53
N LYS A 368 -49.07 -18.33 -22.91
CA LYS A 368 -48.58 -19.60 -23.45
C LYS A 368 -49.11 -19.92 -24.85
N ASP A 369 -50.40 -19.64 -25.11
CA ASP A 369 -50.99 -19.81 -26.44
C ASP A 369 -50.39 -18.82 -27.47
N GLN A 370 -50.19 -17.56 -27.07
CA GLN A 370 -49.55 -16.57 -27.94
C GLN A 370 -48.08 -16.91 -28.21
N GLN A 371 -47.36 -17.50 -27.26
CA GLN A 371 -45.99 -17.98 -27.47
C GLN A 371 -45.94 -19.13 -28.47
N ASP A 372 -46.89 -20.07 -28.44
CA ASP A 372 -46.93 -21.16 -29.40
C ASP A 372 -47.28 -20.64 -30.82
N ARG A 373 -48.16 -19.65 -30.93
CA ARG A 373 -48.39 -18.93 -32.20
C ARG A 373 -47.18 -18.14 -32.65
N LEU A 374 -46.44 -17.51 -31.74
CA LEU A 374 -45.22 -16.76 -32.03
C LEU A 374 -44.17 -17.65 -32.71
N LYS A 375 -44.03 -18.92 -32.30
CA LYS A 375 -43.09 -19.86 -32.94
C LYS A 375 -43.38 -20.07 -34.43
N VAL A 376 -44.65 -20.02 -34.84
CA VAL A 376 -45.05 -20.13 -36.25
C VAL A 376 -44.63 -18.87 -37.00
N ILE A 377 -44.96 -17.69 -36.47
CA ILE A 377 -44.59 -16.39 -37.04
C ILE A 377 -43.07 -16.24 -37.14
N GLU A 378 -42.33 -16.64 -36.10
CA GLU A 378 -40.87 -16.60 -36.06
C GLU A 378 -40.26 -17.49 -37.16
N LYS A 379 -40.82 -18.68 -37.39
CA LYS A 379 -40.37 -19.58 -38.44
C LYS A 379 -40.54 -18.98 -39.84
N GLU A 380 -41.66 -18.29 -40.08
CA GLU A 380 -41.91 -17.60 -41.35
C GLU A 380 -40.99 -16.39 -41.54
N LEU A 381 -40.84 -15.55 -40.51
CA LEU A 381 -39.90 -14.41 -40.51
C LEU A 381 -38.47 -14.87 -40.79
N ARG A 382 -38.00 -15.92 -40.11
CA ARG A 382 -36.66 -16.49 -40.34
C ARG A 382 -36.50 -17.00 -41.78
N LYS A 383 -37.56 -17.56 -42.38
CA LYS A 383 -37.53 -18.00 -43.79
C LYS A 383 -37.39 -16.80 -44.74
N ALA A 384 -38.13 -15.72 -44.49
CA ALA A 384 -38.05 -14.49 -45.29
C ALA A 384 -36.70 -13.76 -45.15
N LEU A 385 -36.10 -13.79 -43.95
CA LEU A 385 -34.79 -13.17 -43.71
C LEU A 385 -33.63 -13.96 -44.36
N LYS A 386 -33.73 -15.30 -44.48
CA LYS A 386 -32.71 -16.12 -45.16
C LYS A 386 -32.44 -15.70 -46.61
N THR A 387 -33.43 -15.09 -47.27
CA THR A 387 -33.31 -14.60 -48.65
C THR A 387 -32.75 -13.18 -48.76
N ALA A 388 -32.56 -12.45 -47.65
CA ALA A 388 -32.32 -11.01 -47.66
C ALA A 388 -30.98 -10.60 -47.02
N GLY A 389 -29.85 -10.77 -47.70
CA GLY A 389 -28.56 -10.19 -47.27
C GLY A 389 -27.99 -10.74 -45.94
N GLY A 390 -27.05 -10.00 -45.34
CA GLY A 390 -26.33 -10.42 -44.13
C GLY A 390 -27.00 -10.03 -42.80
N PRO A 391 -26.51 -10.51 -41.65
CA PRO A 391 -27.13 -10.33 -40.34
C PRO A 391 -27.46 -8.88 -39.95
N GLN A 392 -26.61 -7.93 -40.34
CA GLN A 392 -26.81 -6.51 -40.06
C GLN A 392 -28.02 -5.92 -40.80
N LEU A 393 -28.27 -6.36 -42.04
CA LEU A 393 -29.46 -5.98 -42.83
C LEU A 393 -30.74 -6.59 -42.23
N HIS A 394 -30.66 -7.83 -41.71
CA HIS A 394 -31.79 -8.46 -41.01
C HIS A 394 -32.19 -7.67 -39.76
N GLN A 395 -31.20 -7.32 -38.93
CA GLN A 395 -31.44 -6.53 -37.72
C GLN A 395 -32.03 -5.16 -38.06
N ALA A 396 -31.47 -4.46 -39.04
CA ALA A 396 -31.98 -3.15 -39.46
C ALA A 396 -33.42 -3.22 -40.01
N ALA A 397 -33.74 -4.25 -40.81
CA ALA A 397 -35.09 -4.46 -41.32
C ALA A 397 -36.09 -4.75 -40.19
N LEU A 398 -35.73 -5.62 -39.25
CA LEU A 398 -36.57 -5.94 -38.09
C LEU A 398 -36.77 -4.72 -37.19
N ILE A 399 -35.72 -3.92 -36.93
CA ILE A 399 -35.83 -2.69 -36.12
C ILE A 399 -36.77 -1.69 -36.79
N LYS A 400 -36.69 -1.50 -38.11
CA LYS A 400 -37.61 -0.61 -38.84
C LYS A 400 -39.06 -1.07 -38.75
N ILE A 401 -39.31 -2.36 -39.02
CA ILE A 401 -40.66 -2.94 -38.90
C ILE A 401 -41.17 -2.80 -37.46
N LEU A 402 -40.32 -3.05 -36.47
CA LEU A 402 -40.71 -2.94 -35.07
C LEU A 402 -40.98 -1.49 -34.66
N LYS A 403 -40.22 -0.52 -35.19
CA LYS A 403 -40.52 0.92 -35.02
C LYS A 403 -41.88 1.30 -35.58
N ASP A 404 -42.25 0.80 -36.76
CA ASP A 404 -43.55 1.09 -37.37
C ASP A 404 -44.74 0.49 -36.59
N LEU A 405 -44.48 -0.56 -35.79
CA LEU A 405 -45.49 -1.26 -34.99
C LEU A 405 -45.64 -0.71 -33.56
N LEU A 406 -44.74 0.16 -33.11
CA LEU A 406 -44.68 0.73 -31.76
C LEU A 406 -45.13 2.19 -31.76
#